data_AF-A0A2W0B9C7-F1
#
_entry.id   AF-A0A2W0B9C7-F1
#
_cell.length_a   1.000
_cell.length_b   1.000
_cell.length_c   1.000
_cell.angle_alpha   90.00
_cell.angle_beta   90.00
_cell.angle_gamma   90.00
#
_symmetry.space_group_name_H-M   'P 1'
#
loop_
_entity.id
_entity.type
_entity.pdbx_description
1 polymer ?
#
loop_
_entity_poly.entity_id
_entity_poly.type
_entity_poly.pdbx_seq_one_letter_code
_entity_poly.pdbx_strand_id
1 'polypeptide(L)'
;MLGIGAEETAKTLHFVPHLPPVWDHVGLQHVAFCGGQSDIVYMRRNDGIHLQVSTGNTAECTLQFAPSFSKHARVRGITWNGKPIKYAVVPEANDQHAIVSLPFANGEAVVHMDDDFGLQANEDLPPVGSASGNLKISGEQWSANNRELKLRMAGIAGRRYELQAYGAKIASVSGAELKQATSGIQTIELTFAPADHTQYTDREITIRF
;
A
#
# COMPACT_ATOMS: atom_id res chain seq x y z
N MET A 1 4.94 -3.93 6.09
CA MET A 1 5.89 -2.81 5.95
C MET A 1 6.97 -3.20 4.95
N LEU A 2 8.27 -3.25 5.28
CA LEU A 2 9.31 -3.43 4.25
C LEU A 2 9.34 -4.83 3.60
N GLY A 3 9.08 -5.90 4.35
CA GLY A 3 8.90 -7.25 3.80
C GLY A 3 10.15 -7.85 3.12
N ILE A 4 11.35 -7.51 3.61
CA ILE A 4 12.60 -8.14 3.17
C ILE A 4 12.92 -9.41 3.96
N GLY A 5 13.40 -10.46 3.29
CA GLY A 5 13.90 -11.70 3.89
C GLY A 5 14.69 -12.53 2.88
N ALA A 6 15.55 -13.44 3.33
CA ALA A 6 16.40 -14.25 2.45
C ALA A 6 16.21 -15.76 2.70
N GLU A 7 16.04 -16.52 1.63
CA GLU A 7 16.08 -17.99 1.62
C GLU A 7 17.37 -18.46 0.95
N GLU A 8 18.44 -18.55 1.72
CA GLU A 8 19.79 -18.90 1.24
C GLU A 8 19.83 -20.25 0.50
N THR A 9 19.11 -21.27 0.99
CA THR A 9 19.04 -22.60 0.37
C THR A 9 18.43 -22.56 -1.03
N ALA A 10 17.44 -21.71 -1.26
CA ALA A 10 16.81 -21.48 -2.56
C ALA A 10 17.46 -20.32 -3.35
N LYS A 11 18.55 -19.74 -2.84
CA LYS A 11 19.22 -18.55 -3.38
C LYS A 11 18.24 -17.43 -3.76
N THR A 12 17.21 -17.20 -2.93
CA THR A 12 16.17 -16.20 -3.19
C THR A 12 16.14 -15.11 -2.13
N LEU A 13 16.24 -13.85 -2.56
CA LEU A 13 15.88 -12.70 -1.74
C LEU A 13 14.41 -12.38 -2.01
N HIS A 14 13.62 -12.19 -0.94
CA HIS A 14 12.23 -11.79 -1.02
C HIS A 14 12.13 -10.29 -0.71
N PHE A 15 11.35 -9.57 -1.50
CA PHE A 15 10.94 -8.20 -1.22
C PHE A 15 9.44 -8.08 -1.43
N VAL A 16 8.71 -8.05 -0.31
CA VAL A 16 7.24 -8.09 -0.22
C VAL A 16 6.72 -6.79 0.44
N PRO A 17 6.90 -5.62 -0.21
CA PRO A 17 6.58 -4.34 0.43
C PRO A 17 5.07 -4.12 0.56
N HIS A 18 4.63 -3.85 1.79
CA HIS A 18 3.35 -3.18 2.10
C HIS A 18 3.68 -1.80 2.69
N LEU A 19 3.69 -0.78 1.83
CA LEU A 19 4.09 0.59 2.18
C LEU A 19 2.88 1.52 2.26
N PRO A 20 2.89 2.53 3.15
CA PRO A 20 1.85 3.54 3.22
C PRO A 20 1.54 4.20 1.86
N PRO A 21 0.33 4.74 1.66
CA PRO A 21 -0.04 5.44 0.42
C PRO A 21 0.88 6.64 0.15
N VAL A 22 1.33 7.29 1.22
CA VAL A 22 2.23 8.47 1.22
C VAL A 22 3.72 8.14 1.06
N TRP A 23 4.10 6.88 0.86
CA TRP A 23 5.50 6.47 0.68
C TRP A 23 5.79 6.14 -0.78
N ASP A 24 6.03 7.18 -1.57
CA ASP A 24 6.30 7.04 -3.01
C ASP A 24 7.75 6.63 -3.36
N HIS A 25 8.64 6.56 -2.36
CA HIS A 25 10.02 6.11 -2.54
C HIS A 25 10.55 5.41 -1.28
N VAL A 26 11.21 4.26 -1.44
CA VAL A 26 11.95 3.55 -0.39
C VAL A 26 13.26 3.01 -0.96
N GLY A 27 14.39 3.33 -0.33
CA GLY A 27 15.69 2.74 -0.63
C GLY A 27 16.14 1.77 0.46
N LEU A 28 16.60 0.59 0.06
CA LEU A 28 17.32 -0.37 0.90
C LEU A 28 18.77 -0.38 0.42
N GLN A 29 19.73 -0.03 1.28
CA GLN A 29 21.14 0.12 0.91
C GLN A 29 22.01 -0.98 1.53
N HIS A 30 23.09 -1.35 0.83
CA HIS A 30 24.06 -2.36 1.25
C HIS A 30 23.42 -3.72 1.64
N VAL A 31 22.35 -4.11 0.95
CA VAL A 31 21.66 -5.40 1.14
C VAL A 31 22.65 -6.52 0.80
N ALA A 32 23.15 -7.18 1.84
CA ALA A 32 24.15 -8.25 1.72
C ALA A 32 23.43 -9.56 1.36
N PHE A 33 23.60 -10.03 0.12
CA PHE A 33 23.00 -11.25 -0.38
C PHE A 33 23.79 -11.83 -1.56
N CYS A 34 23.67 -13.13 -1.83
CA CYS A 34 24.30 -13.80 -2.97
C CYS A 34 25.84 -13.62 -3.06
N GLY A 35 26.52 -13.40 -1.92
CA GLY A 35 27.96 -13.11 -1.89
C GLY A 35 28.34 -11.71 -2.40
N GLY A 36 27.40 -10.75 -2.41
CA GLY A 36 27.65 -9.35 -2.75
C GLY A 36 26.88 -8.38 -1.85
N GLN A 37 27.00 -7.09 -2.16
CA GLN A 37 26.12 -6.04 -1.65
C GLN A 37 25.36 -5.42 -2.82
N SER A 38 24.11 -5.04 -2.56
CA SER A 38 23.25 -4.36 -3.51
C SER A 38 22.47 -3.22 -2.87
N ASP A 39 22.05 -2.27 -3.70
CA ASP A 39 21.05 -1.26 -3.35
C ASP A 39 19.76 -1.57 -4.13
N ILE A 40 18.62 -1.49 -3.46
CA ILE A 40 17.30 -1.77 -4.02
C ILE A 40 16.42 -0.54 -3.78
N VAL A 41 15.89 0.06 -4.86
CA VAL A 41 15.07 1.27 -4.80
C VAL A 41 13.66 0.97 -5.33
N TYR A 42 12.67 1.10 -4.46
CA TYR A 42 11.26 1.10 -4.79
C TYR A 42 10.79 2.54 -5.07
N MET A 43 10.00 2.73 -6.12
CA MET A 43 9.26 3.99 -6.37
C MET A 43 7.83 3.69 -6.81
N ARG A 44 6.86 4.44 -6.27
CA ARG A 44 5.49 4.53 -6.80
C ARG A 44 5.40 5.73 -7.77
N ARG A 45 4.77 5.54 -8.92
CA ARG A 45 4.56 6.58 -9.95
C ARG A 45 3.18 6.41 -10.60
N ASN A 46 2.78 7.41 -11.39
CA ASN A 46 1.49 7.41 -12.11
C ASN A 46 1.35 6.27 -13.14
N ASP A 47 2.47 5.69 -13.59
CA ASP A 47 2.55 4.57 -14.54
C ASP A 47 2.80 3.20 -13.88
N GLY A 48 2.88 3.16 -12.55
CA GLY A 48 2.96 1.94 -11.76
C GLY A 48 4.02 1.94 -10.64
N ILE A 49 4.46 0.74 -10.27
CA ILE A 49 5.55 0.55 -9.29
C ILE A 49 6.85 0.23 -10.02
N HIS A 50 7.89 1.01 -9.77
CA HIS A 50 9.26 0.75 -10.22
C HIS A 50 10.07 0.09 -9.11
N LEU A 51 10.90 -0.86 -9.50
CA LEU A 51 11.92 -1.48 -8.65
C LEU A 51 13.26 -1.47 -9.39
N GLN A 52 14.21 -0.69 -8.91
CA GLN A 52 15.57 -0.66 -9.44
C GLN A 52 16.50 -1.46 -8.52
N VAL A 53 17.35 -2.28 -9.12
CA VAL A 53 18.36 -3.10 -8.43
C VAL A 53 19.74 -2.72 -8.96
N SER A 54 20.63 -2.36 -8.05
CA SER A 54 22.04 -2.04 -8.32
C SER A 54 22.93 -2.99 -7.53
N THR A 55 23.84 -3.72 -8.17
CA THR A 55 24.77 -4.67 -7.51
C THR A 55 26.13 -4.68 -8.18
N GLY A 56 27.18 -4.75 -7.34
CA GLY A 56 28.57 -4.96 -7.78
C GLY A 56 28.93 -6.42 -8.06
N ASN A 57 28.06 -7.38 -7.72
CA ASN A 57 28.26 -8.81 -7.95
C ASN A 57 27.04 -9.44 -8.63
N THR A 58 27.25 -10.15 -9.73
CA THR A 58 26.21 -10.89 -10.46
C THR A 58 26.48 -12.39 -10.34
N ALA A 59 25.67 -13.07 -9.52
CA ALA A 59 25.71 -14.52 -9.34
C ALA A 59 24.29 -15.11 -9.48
N GLU A 60 24.19 -16.43 -9.56
CA GLU A 60 22.93 -17.15 -9.83
C GLU A 60 21.99 -17.15 -8.60
N CYS A 61 21.34 -16.01 -8.35
CA CYS A 61 20.32 -15.82 -7.33
C CYS A 61 19.09 -15.08 -7.88
N THR A 62 17.97 -15.24 -7.20
CA THR A 62 16.67 -14.68 -7.58
C THR A 62 16.26 -13.57 -6.61
N LEU A 63 15.59 -12.54 -7.12
CA LEU A 63 14.78 -11.61 -6.35
C LEU A 63 13.30 -11.93 -6.59
N GLN A 64 12.63 -12.49 -5.59
CA GLN A 64 11.18 -12.60 -5.59
C GLN A 64 10.60 -11.26 -5.12
N PHE A 65 10.09 -10.48 -6.07
CA PHE A 65 9.39 -9.24 -5.80
C PHE A 65 7.88 -9.50 -5.74
N ALA A 66 7.22 -8.99 -4.71
CA ALA A 66 5.78 -9.15 -4.52
C ALA A 66 5.18 -7.92 -3.82
N PRO A 67 5.13 -6.74 -4.47
CA PRO A 67 4.53 -5.56 -3.88
C PRO A 67 3.03 -5.76 -3.66
N SER A 68 2.53 -5.30 -2.51
CA SER A 68 1.09 -5.21 -2.27
C SER A 68 0.51 -3.98 -2.98
N PHE A 69 -0.71 -4.11 -3.47
CA PHE A 69 -1.55 -3.01 -3.92
C PHE A 69 -3.01 -3.30 -3.57
N SER A 70 -3.86 -2.28 -3.61
CA SER A 70 -5.27 -2.42 -3.26
C SER A 70 -6.01 -3.40 -4.17
N LYS A 71 -7.10 -4.00 -3.68
CA LYS A 71 -7.94 -4.90 -4.48
C LYS A 71 -8.63 -4.24 -5.67
N HIS A 72 -8.80 -2.91 -5.67
CA HIS A 72 -9.36 -2.19 -6.80
C HIS A 72 -8.40 -2.12 -8.00
N ALA A 73 -7.09 -2.13 -7.72
CA ALA A 73 -6.04 -2.07 -8.73
C ALA A 73 -6.09 -3.21 -9.74
N ARG A 74 -5.61 -2.95 -10.96
CA ARG A 74 -5.53 -3.94 -12.03
C ARG A 74 -4.15 -3.94 -12.68
N VAL A 75 -3.34 -4.95 -12.36
CA VAL A 75 -2.03 -5.15 -13.01
C VAL A 75 -2.21 -5.39 -14.51
N ARG A 76 -1.62 -4.51 -15.31
CA ARG A 76 -1.66 -4.51 -16.78
C ARG A 76 -0.51 -5.32 -17.39
N GLY A 77 0.59 -5.43 -16.66
CA GLY A 77 1.75 -6.24 -17.01
C GLY A 77 2.94 -5.93 -16.10
N ILE A 78 3.96 -6.79 -16.13
CA ILE A 78 5.26 -6.50 -15.55
C ILE A 78 6.32 -6.56 -16.65
N THR A 79 7.24 -5.60 -16.65
CA THR A 79 8.45 -5.63 -17.46
C THR A 79 9.70 -5.74 -16.59
N TRP A 80 10.77 -6.32 -17.15
CA TRP A 80 12.14 -6.24 -16.63
C TRP A 80 13.04 -5.72 -17.74
N ASN A 81 13.75 -4.61 -17.50
CA ASN A 81 14.54 -3.89 -18.50
C ASN A 81 13.74 -3.66 -19.81
N GLY A 82 12.48 -3.22 -19.67
CA GLY A 82 11.53 -2.96 -20.75
C GLY A 82 10.93 -4.19 -21.46
N LYS A 83 11.31 -5.42 -21.08
CA LYS A 83 10.79 -6.66 -21.69
C LYS A 83 9.69 -7.27 -20.82
N PRO A 84 8.51 -7.63 -21.37
CA PRO A 84 7.45 -8.29 -20.61
C PRO A 84 7.91 -9.63 -20.00
N ILE A 85 7.50 -9.89 -18.77
CA ILE A 85 7.82 -11.12 -18.02
C ILE A 85 6.58 -11.77 -17.42
N LYS A 86 6.70 -13.04 -17.01
CA LYS A 86 5.63 -13.78 -16.34
C LYS A 86 5.50 -13.35 -14.88
N TYR A 87 4.27 -13.22 -14.41
CA TYR A 87 3.92 -12.89 -13.03
C TYR A 87 2.62 -13.60 -12.64
N ALA A 88 2.32 -13.64 -11.34
CA ALA A 88 1.03 -14.05 -10.80
C ALA A 88 0.45 -12.92 -9.95
N VAL A 89 -0.86 -12.72 -9.99
CA VAL A 89 -1.55 -11.85 -9.02
C VAL A 89 -2.25 -12.74 -8.01
N VAL A 90 -1.88 -12.61 -6.74
CA VAL A 90 -2.44 -13.39 -5.63
C VAL A 90 -3.27 -12.45 -4.75
N PRO A 91 -4.60 -12.62 -4.68
CA PRO A 91 -5.45 -11.84 -3.80
C PRO A 91 -5.42 -12.38 -2.37
N GLU A 92 -5.24 -11.48 -1.40
CA GLU A 92 -5.27 -11.79 0.03
C GLU A 92 -6.59 -11.33 0.67
N ALA A 93 -6.64 -11.07 1.97
CA ALA A 93 -7.87 -10.61 2.65
C ALA A 93 -8.28 -9.18 2.24
N ASN A 94 -7.35 -8.22 2.27
CA ASN A 94 -7.62 -6.79 2.10
C ASN A 94 -6.94 -6.18 0.87
N ASP A 95 -5.79 -6.74 0.49
CA ASP A 95 -4.92 -6.33 -0.61
C ASP A 95 -4.71 -7.51 -1.60
N GLN A 96 -3.77 -7.33 -2.53
CA GLN A 96 -3.32 -8.33 -3.50
C GLN A 96 -1.86 -8.06 -3.89
N HIS A 97 -1.13 -9.12 -4.26
CA HIS A 97 0.30 -9.06 -4.58
C HIS A 97 0.59 -9.47 -6.01
N ALA A 98 1.49 -8.76 -6.70
CA ALA A 98 2.02 -9.19 -8.00
C ALA A 98 3.35 -9.94 -7.80
N ILE A 99 3.29 -11.26 -7.63
CA ILE A 99 4.46 -12.11 -7.42
C ILE A 99 5.22 -12.29 -8.74
N VAL A 100 6.50 -11.93 -8.75
CA VAL A 100 7.40 -12.05 -9.89
C VAL A 100 8.82 -12.43 -9.46
N SER A 101 9.44 -13.36 -10.18
CA SER A 101 10.84 -13.76 -9.98
C SER A 101 11.73 -13.02 -10.97
N LEU A 102 12.67 -12.23 -10.46
CA LEU A 102 13.63 -11.43 -11.21
C LEU A 102 15.06 -11.97 -11.00
N PRO A 103 15.98 -11.81 -11.97
CA PRO A 103 17.41 -12.04 -11.70
C PRO A 103 17.92 -11.05 -10.63
N PHE A 104 18.72 -11.51 -9.67
CA PHE A 104 19.38 -10.61 -8.72
C PHE A 104 20.62 -9.94 -9.38
N ALA A 105 20.33 -9.01 -10.29
CA ALA A 105 21.32 -8.34 -11.14
C ALA A 105 20.89 -6.89 -11.45
N ASN A 106 21.79 -6.11 -12.03
CA ASN A 106 21.52 -4.72 -12.42
C ASN A 106 20.33 -4.61 -13.40
N GLY A 107 19.31 -3.83 -13.02
CA GLY A 107 18.11 -3.64 -13.84
C GLY A 107 16.95 -2.94 -13.15
N GLU A 108 15.88 -2.74 -13.90
CA GLU A 108 14.61 -2.16 -13.44
C GLU A 108 13.44 -3.10 -13.77
N ALA A 109 12.61 -3.41 -12.78
CA ALA A 109 11.27 -3.95 -12.99
C ALA A 109 10.23 -2.83 -12.93
N VAL A 110 9.21 -2.88 -13.79
CA VAL A 110 8.05 -1.97 -13.73
C VAL A 110 6.76 -2.79 -13.72
N VAL A 111 5.96 -2.61 -12.66
CA VAL A 111 4.63 -3.20 -12.48
C VAL A 111 3.59 -2.17 -12.90
N HIS A 112 3.14 -2.28 -14.15
CA HIS A 112 2.13 -1.38 -14.71
C HIS A 112 0.75 -1.74 -14.16
N MET A 113 0.00 -0.76 -13.64
CA MET A 113 -1.33 -0.99 -13.05
C MET A 113 -2.27 0.20 -13.26
N ASP A 114 -3.55 -0.08 -13.47
CA ASP A 114 -4.62 0.91 -13.38
C ASP A 114 -5.21 0.93 -11.96
N ASP A 115 -5.78 2.06 -11.55
CA ASP A 115 -6.71 2.20 -10.42
C ASP A 115 -6.26 1.61 -9.06
N ASP A 116 -4.96 1.65 -8.75
CA ASP A 116 -4.52 1.47 -7.37
C ASP A 116 -4.87 2.69 -6.52
N PHE A 117 -5.15 2.48 -5.24
CA PHE A 117 -5.44 3.55 -4.29
C PHE A 117 -4.95 3.17 -2.89
N GLY A 118 -4.86 4.15 -2.01
CA GLY A 118 -4.54 3.90 -0.60
C GLY A 118 -5.15 4.94 0.31
N LEU A 119 -5.37 4.55 1.57
CA LEU A 119 -6.01 5.36 2.61
C LEU A 119 -5.04 5.68 3.74
N GLN A 120 -4.99 6.95 4.15
CA GLN A 120 -4.17 7.42 5.25
C GLN A 120 -5.06 8.23 6.22
N ALA A 121 -5.14 7.78 7.47
CA ALA A 121 -5.70 8.60 8.54
C ALA A 121 -4.63 9.59 9.02
N ASN A 122 -5.03 10.81 9.37
CA ASN A 122 -4.14 11.73 10.07
C ASN A 122 -3.94 11.24 11.51
N GLU A 123 -2.70 11.03 11.90
CA GLU A 123 -2.32 10.58 13.25
C GLU A 123 -1.53 11.66 13.99
N ASP A 124 -2.18 12.32 14.96
CA ASP A 124 -1.48 13.18 15.91
C ASP A 124 -0.81 12.32 16.99
N LEU A 125 0.41 12.67 17.40
CA LEU A 125 1.03 12.05 18.57
C LEU A 125 0.37 12.62 19.84
N PRO A 126 -0.26 11.80 20.71
CA PRO A 126 -0.82 12.29 21.96
C PRO A 126 0.31 12.75 22.90
N PRO A 127 0.04 13.70 23.83
CA PRO A 127 0.99 14.06 24.87
C PRO A 127 1.40 12.84 25.69
N VAL A 128 2.66 12.81 26.15
CA VAL A 128 3.23 11.66 26.89
C VAL A 128 2.32 11.27 28.07
N GLY A 129 1.94 9.99 28.12
CA GLY A 129 1.02 9.45 29.14
C GLY A 129 -0.47 9.63 28.85
N SER A 130 -0.86 10.33 27.77
CA SER A 130 -2.25 10.49 27.35
C SER A 130 -2.69 9.38 26.39
N ALA A 131 -3.99 9.06 26.38
CA ALA A 131 -4.56 8.16 25.38
C ALA A 131 -4.57 8.80 23.98
N SER A 132 -4.29 8.01 22.94
CA SER A 132 -4.49 8.46 21.55
C SER A 132 -5.98 8.70 21.26
N GLY A 133 -6.28 9.81 20.60
CA GLY A 133 -7.61 10.16 20.11
C GLY A 133 -7.77 10.05 18.59
N ASN A 134 -6.84 9.39 17.90
CA ASN A 134 -6.78 9.29 16.44
C ASN A 134 -7.89 8.39 15.87
N LEU A 135 -8.22 8.57 14.59
CA LEU A 135 -9.11 7.65 13.89
C LEU A 135 -8.44 6.28 13.77
N LYS A 136 -9.17 5.20 14.07
CA LYS A 136 -8.69 3.82 13.89
C LYS A 136 -9.52 3.14 12.81
N ILE A 137 -8.88 2.50 11.83
CA ILE A 137 -9.56 1.52 10.96
C ILE A 137 -9.55 0.19 11.71
N SER A 138 -10.74 -0.34 12.04
CA SER A 138 -10.94 -1.55 12.86
C SER A 138 -11.39 -2.77 12.05
N GLY A 139 -11.70 -2.59 10.76
CA GLY A 139 -11.94 -3.69 9.83
C GLY A 139 -12.23 -3.20 8.42
N GLU A 140 -11.90 -4.03 7.43
CA GLU A 140 -12.10 -3.78 6.01
C GLU A 140 -12.87 -4.94 5.39
N GLN A 141 -13.76 -4.66 4.45
CA GLN A 141 -14.46 -5.70 3.69
C GLN A 141 -14.68 -5.27 2.23
N TRP A 142 -14.14 -6.05 1.32
CA TRP A 142 -14.30 -5.87 -0.11
C TRP A 142 -15.53 -6.59 -0.67
N SER A 143 -16.21 -5.92 -1.59
CA SER A 143 -17.19 -6.53 -2.50
C SER A 143 -16.50 -7.49 -3.49
N ALA A 144 -17.22 -8.52 -3.96
CA ALA A 144 -16.66 -9.58 -4.82
C ALA A 144 -16.21 -9.12 -6.22
N ASN A 145 -16.48 -7.88 -6.61
CA ASN A 145 -16.01 -7.26 -7.86
C ASN A 145 -14.97 -6.13 -7.63
N ASN A 146 -14.52 -5.98 -6.38
CA ASN A 146 -13.58 -4.96 -5.92
C ASN A 146 -13.95 -3.50 -6.27
N ARG A 147 -15.24 -3.15 -6.42
CA ARG A 147 -15.70 -1.76 -6.67
C ARG A 147 -16.32 -1.05 -5.47
N GLU A 148 -16.70 -1.81 -4.43
CA GLU A 148 -17.06 -1.27 -3.12
C GLU A 148 -16.09 -1.79 -2.04
N LEU A 149 -15.61 -0.87 -1.20
CA LEU A 149 -14.90 -1.16 0.04
C LEU A 149 -15.72 -0.64 1.23
N LYS A 150 -16.06 -1.52 2.16
CA LYS A 150 -16.59 -1.17 3.48
C LYS A 150 -15.45 -1.02 4.47
N LEU A 151 -15.50 0.05 5.25
CA LEU A 151 -14.56 0.32 6.35
C LEU A 151 -15.34 0.43 7.64
N ARG A 152 -14.97 -0.39 8.65
CA ARG A 152 -15.31 -0.12 10.04
C ARG A 152 -14.19 0.71 10.64
N MET A 153 -14.57 1.80 11.30
CA MET A 153 -13.64 2.71 11.95
C MET A 153 -14.14 3.08 13.33
N ALA A 154 -13.22 3.21 14.28
CA ALA A 154 -13.50 3.69 15.62
C ALA A 154 -12.92 5.10 15.82
N GLY A 155 -13.73 6.01 16.35
CA GLY A 155 -13.34 7.38 16.69
C GLY A 155 -14.08 7.90 17.93
N ILE A 156 -13.57 8.95 18.55
CA ILE A 156 -14.18 9.53 19.76
C ILE A 156 -15.48 10.25 19.39
N ALA A 157 -16.53 10.02 20.19
CA ALA A 157 -17.82 10.66 20.05
C ALA A 157 -17.73 12.20 19.92
N GLY A 158 -18.55 12.78 19.05
CA GLY A 158 -18.59 14.22 18.78
C GLY A 158 -17.38 14.79 17.99
N ARG A 159 -16.32 14.02 17.73
CA ARG A 159 -15.17 14.50 16.92
C ARG A 159 -15.40 14.31 15.41
N ARG A 160 -14.99 15.33 14.66
CA ARG A 160 -14.67 15.25 13.23
C ARG A 160 -13.29 14.59 13.04
N TYR A 161 -13.16 13.78 11.99
CA TYR A 161 -11.92 13.21 11.47
C TYR A 161 -11.86 13.35 9.94
N GLU A 162 -10.66 13.24 9.38
CA GLU A 162 -10.39 13.19 7.95
C GLU A 162 -9.58 11.93 7.61
N LEU A 163 -9.94 11.30 6.49
CA LEU A 163 -9.24 10.16 5.90
C LEU A 163 -8.85 10.57 4.47
N GLN A 164 -7.55 10.61 4.20
CA GLN A 164 -6.99 10.99 2.90
C GLN A 164 -6.91 9.76 1.99
N ALA A 165 -7.35 9.91 0.75
CA ALA A 165 -7.35 8.88 -0.28
C ALA A 165 -6.49 9.29 -1.47
N TYR A 166 -5.53 8.43 -1.78
CA TYR A 166 -4.50 8.60 -2.81
C TYR A 166 -4.76 7.64 -3.97
N GLY A 167 -4.38 7.99 -5.19
CA GLY A 167 -4.54 7.12 -6.37
C GLY A 167 -5.94 7.19 -6.97
N ALA A 168 -6.62 6.04 -7.08
CA ALA A 168 -7.87 5.89 -7.84
C ALA A 168 -8.97 6.88 -7.42
N LYS A 169 -9.76 7.31 -8.41
CA LYS A 169 -10.89 8.21 -8.19
C LYS A 169 -12.02 7.50 -7.45
N ILE A 170 -12.50 8.10 -6.38
CA ILE A 170 -13.69 7.67 -5.66
C ILE A 170 -14.92 8.25 -6.37
N ALA A 171 -15.86 7.39 -6.76
CA ALA A 171 -17.12 7.79 -7.38
C ALA A 171 -18.15 8.29 -6.34
N SER A 172 -18.19 7.67 -5.14
CA SER A 172 -19.01 8.13 -4.02
C SER A 172 -18.58 7.52 -2.69
N VAL A 173 -19.02 8.13 -1.58
CA VAL A 173 -18.92 7.57 -0.23
C VAL A 173 -20.31 7.57 0.42
N SER A 174 -20.67 6.48 1.08
CA SER A 174 -21.84 6.38 1.96
C SER A 174 -21.41 6.39 3.42
N GLY A 175 -22.13 7.13 4.27
CA GLY A 175 -21.83 7.25 5.69
C GLY A 175 -20.78 8.30 6.07
N ALA A 176 -20.17 8.97 5.09
CA ALA A 176 -19.21 10.08 5.24
C ALA A 176 -19.31 11.02 4.02
N GLU A 177 -18.70 12.20 4.09
CA GLU A 177 -18.74 13.19 3.01
C GLU A 177 -17.43 13.17 2.20
N LEU A 178 -17.52 13.06 0.88
CA LEU A 178 -16.38 13.15 -0.03
C LEU A 178 -16.17 14.60 -0.45
N LYS A 179 -15.02 15.18 -0.12
CA LYS A 179 -14.63 16.55 -0.51
C LYS A 179 -13.98 16.57 -1.89
N GLN A 180 -13.91 17.77 -2.48
CA GLN A 180 -13.21 17.99 -3.75
C GLN A 180 -11.71 17.66 -3.61
N ALA A 181 -11.15 17.00 -4.62
CA ALA A 181 -9.75 16.60 -4.61
C ALA A 181 -8.82 17.83 -4.65
N THR A 182 -7.80 17.84 -3.79
CA THR A 182 -6.79 18.90 -3.73
C THR A 182 -5.43 18.27 -4.06
N SER A 183 -4.75 18.80 -5.10
CA SER A 183 -3.48 18.24 -5.62
C SER A 183 -3.52 16.74 -5.94
N GLY A 184 -4.69 16.23 -6.37
CA GLY A 184 -4.92 14.80 -6.66
C GLY A 184 -5.32 13.94 -5.45
N ILE A 185 -5.19 14.45 -4.22
CA ILE A 185 -5.60 13.76 -2.99
C ILE A 185 -7.09 14.03 -2.74
N GLN A 186 -7.87 12.99 -2.44
CA GLN A 186 -9.29 13.09 -2.10
C GLN A 186 -9.46 13.00 -0.58
N THR A 187 -10.31 13.83 0.03
CA THR A 187 -10.54 13.79 1.49
C THR A 187 -11.94 13.26 1.79
N ILE A 188 -12.02 12.23 2.64
CA ILE A 188 -13.26 11.72 3.22
C ILE A 188 -13.40 12.29 4.63
N GLU A 189 -14.45 13.08 4.87
CA GLU A 189 -14.76 13.69 6.16
C GLU A 189 -15.84 12.89 6.90
N LEU A 190 -15.61 12.63 8.20
CA LEU A 190 -16.56 11.92 9.06
C LEU A 190 -16.62 12.54 10.46
N THR A 191 -17.83 12.72 10.98
CA THR A 191 -18.08 13.28 12.32
C THR A 191 -18.89 12.28 13.14
N PHE A 192 -18.29 11.70 14.17
CA PHE A 192 -18.97 10.75 15.06
C PHE A 192 -20.05 11.48 15.87
N ALA A 193 -21.17 10.81 16.13
CA ALA A 193 -22.26 11.40 16.90
C ALA A 193 -21.79 11.76 18.32
N PRO A 194 -22.31 12.84 18.94
CA PRO A 194 -22.06 13.11 20.37
C PRO A 194 -22.57 11.97 21.26
N ALA A 195 -21.88 11.72 22.36
CA ALA A 195 -22.27 10.81 23.43
C ALA A 195 -21.71 11.33 24.76
N ASP A 196 -22.29 10.90 25.88
CA ASP A 196 -21.99 11.44 27.22
C ASP A 196 -20.58 11.09 27.76
N HIS A 197 -19.79 10.31 27.01
CA HIS A 197 -18.46 9.85 27.40
C HIS A 197 -17.47 10.00 26.24
N THR A 198 -16.21 10.28 26.57
CA THR A 198 -15.06 10.37 25.63
C THR A 198 -14.58 9.00 25.14
N GLN A 199 -15.49 8.05 24.96
CA GLN A 199 -15.20 6.70 24.47
C GLN A 199 -15.06 6.67 22.95
N TYR A 200 -14.34 5.65 22.47
CA TYR A 200 -14.35 5.29 21.06
C TYR A 200 -15.70 4.67 20.69
N THR A 201 -16.24 5.06 19.55
CA THR A 201 -17.49 4.56 18.95
C THR A 201 -17.19 4.06 17.55
N ASP A 202 -17.76 2.91 17.16
CA ASP A 202 -17.61 2.36 15.81
C ASP A 202 -18.57 3.02 14.82
N ARG A 203 -18.13 3.14 13.56
CA ARG A 203 -18.91 3.60 12.40
C ARG A 203 -18.51 2.78 11.18
N GLU A 204 -19.49 2.43 10.34
CA GLU A 204 -19.22 1.89 8.99
C GLU A 204 -19.36 3.00 7.95
N ILE A 205 -18.46 3.02 6.96
CA ILE A 205 -18.64 3.75 5.69
C ILE A 205 -18.47 2.80 4.51
N THR A 206 -18.97 3.18 3.34
CA THR A 206 -18.74 2.44 2.08
C THR A 206 -18.19 3.39 1.03
N ILE A 207 -16.97 3.11 0.55
CA ILE A 207 -16.32 3.79 -0.56
C ILE A 207 -16.68 3.04 -1.86
N ARG A 208 -16.97 3.79 -2.93
CA ARG A 208 -17.23 3.23 -4.27
C ARG A 208 -16.32 3.83 -5.33
N PHE A 209 -15.93 2.99 -6.28
CA PHE A 209 -15.08 3.32 -7.42
C PHE A 209 -15.80 3.00 -8.74
#